data_AF-A0A4U2DB20-F1
#
_entry.id   AF-A0A4U2DB20-F1
#
_cell.length_a   1.000
_cell.length_b   1.000
_cell.length_c   1.000
_cell.angle_alpha   90.00
_cell.angle_beta   90.00
_cell.angle_gamma   90.00
#
_symmetry.space_group_name_H-M   'P 1'
#
loop_
_entity.id
_entity.type
_entity.pdbx_description
1 polymer ?
#
loop_
_entity_poly.entity_id
_entity_poly.type
_entity_poly.pdbx_seq_one_letter_code
_entity_poly.pdbx_strand_id
1 'polypeptide(L)'
;MAEHIPTKKLFWYCYELEKYEKTTLEQQVIKKAKQAGFITNAESADNLSKLAWIKKMTKHAEDAFKLEDVAEGEPLGVSIDNFKQLVERRDKRVSDVLELLAKYILDASPAYKN
;
A
#
# COMPACT_ATOMS: atom_id res chain seq x y z
N MET A 1 -18.37 -30.39 7.33
CA MET A 1 -19.47 -29.58 7.90
C MET A 1 -19.22 -28.16 7.43
N ALA A 2 -20.17 -27.51 6.74
CA ALA A 2 -19.99 -26.13 6.31
C ALA A 2 -19.95 -25.25 7.57
N GLU A 3 -18.81 -24.61 7.82
CA GLU A 3 -18.70 -23.67 8.93
C GLU A 3 -19.66 -22.50 8.68
N HIS A 4 -20.51 -22.22 9.67
CA HIS A 4 -21.47 -21.14 9.59
C HIS A 4 -20.73 -19.80 9.65
N ILE A 5 -20.56 -19.14 8.50
CA ILE A 5 -19.96 -17.81 8.43
C ILE A 5 -21.00 -16.78 8.91
N PRO A 6 -20.71 -15.99 9.96
CA PRO A 6 -21.64 -14.97 10.42
C PRO A 6 -21.94 -13.94 9.32
N THR A 7 -23.20 -13.52 9.19
CA THR A 7 -23.65 -12.57 8.17
C THR A 7 -22.84 -11.26 8.18
N LYS A 8 -22.47 -10.75 9.36
CA LYS A 8 -21.59 -9.58 9.50
C LYS A 8 -20.22 -9.79 8.82
N LYS A 9 -19.67 -10.99 8.94
CA LYS A 9 -18.38 -11.36 8.33
C LYS A 9 -18.52 -11.44 6.81
N LEU A 10 -19.64 -11.98 6.29
CA LEU A 10 -19.93 -11.99 4.86
C LEU A 10 -20.03 -10.57 4.27
N PHE A 11 -20.77 -9.67 4.92
CA PHE A 11 -20.85 -8.27 4.47
C PHE A 11 -19.48 -7.58 4.45
N TRP A 12 -18.66 -7.82 5.47
CA TRP A 12 -17.30 -7.30 5.49
C TRP A 12 -16.46 -7.84 4.33
N TYR A 13 -16.50 -9.15 4.06
CA TYR A 13 -15.79 -9.76 2.95
C TYR A 13 -16.22 -9.16 1.61
N CYS A 14 -17.52 -9.02 1.35
CA CYS A 14 -18.01 -8.43 0.11
C CYS A 14 -17.50 -7.01 -0.09
N TYR A 15 -17.61 -6.16 0.95
CA TYR A 15 -17.19 -4.77 0.87
C TYR A 15 -15.68 -4.61 0.70
N GLU A 16 -14.88 -5.31 1.51
CA GLU A 16 -13.42 -5.20 1.45
C GLU A 16 -12.87 -5.84 0.18
N LEU A 17 -13.47 -6.93 -0.34
CA LEU A 17 -13.06 -7.53 -1.61
C LEU A 17 -13.28 -6.56 -2.77
N GLU A 18 -14.46 -5.95 -2.85
CA GLU A 18 -14.76 -4.93 -3.86
C GLU A 18 -13.75 -3.78 -3.81
N LYS A 19 -13.41 -3.31 -2.60
CA LYS A 19 -12.39 -2.27 -2.40
C LYS A 19 -10.99 -2.74 -2.77
N TYR A 20 -10.63 -3.98 -2.44
CA TYR A 20 -9.32 -4.58 -2.72
C TYR A 20 -9.10 -4.74 -4.23
N GLU A 21 -10.13 -5.10 -4.99
CA GLU A 21 -10.06 -5.22 -6.44
C GLU A 21 -10.05 -3.85 -7.14
N LYS A 22 -10.79 -2.87 -6.61
CA LYS A 22 -10.88 -1.53 -7.20
C LYS A 22 -9.69 -0.61 -6.90
N THR A 23 -8.84 -0.98 -5.93
CA THR A 23 -7.72 -0.14 -5.51
C THR A 23 -6.38 -0.80 -5.77
N THR A 24 -5.42 -0.01 -6.26
CA THR A 24 -4.02 -0.44 -6.41
C THR A 24 -3.19 -0.02 -5.20
N LEU A 25 -2.00 -0.63 -5.02
CA LEU A 25 -1.06 -0.22 -3.98
C LEU A 25 -0.69 1.26 -4.16
N GLU A 26 -0.38 1.69 -5.38
CA GLU A 26 -0.09 3.08 -5.72
C GLU A 26 -1.19 4.05 -5.27
N GLN A 27 -2.44 3.74 -5.57
CA GLN A 27 -3.56 4.60 -5.17
C GLN A 27 -3.68 4.72 -3.65
N GLN A 28 -3.42 3.62 -2.92
CA GLN A 28 -3.48 3.62 -1.46
C GLN A 28 -2.30 4.40 -0.84
N VAL A 29 -1.09 4.25 -1.38
CA VAL A 29 0.08 5.04 -0.97
C VAL A 29 -0.16 6.53 -1.21
N ILE A 30 -0.64 6.91 -2.41
CA ILE A 30 -0.97 8.30 -2.74
C ILE A 30 -2.04 8.85 -1.77
N LYS A 31 -3.09 8.06 -1.49
CA LYS A 31 -4.15 8.47 -0.56
C LYS A 31 -3.60 8.75 0.83
N LYS A 32 -2.78 7.86 1.38
CA LYS A 32 -2.16 8.06 2.71
C LYS A 32 -1.16 9.22 2.71
N ALA A 33 -0.38 9.39 1.64
CA ALA A 33 0.53 10.53 1.50
C ALA A 33 -0.22 11.88 1.47
N LYS A 34 -1.41 11.93 0.85
CA LYS A 34 -2.30 13.09 0.93
C LYS A 34 -2.85 13.32 2.34
N GLN A 35 -3.28 12.25 3.02
CA GLN A 35 -3.78 12.33 4.40
C GLN A 35 -2.71 12.82 5.38
N ALA A 36 -1.44 12.46 5.16
CA ALA A 36 -0.30 12.94 5.94
C ALA A 36 0.13 14.37 5.59
N GLY A 37 -0.48 15.01 4.58
CA GLY A 37 -0.12 16.35 4.12
C GLY A 37 1.19 16.43 3.34
N PHE A 38 1.80 15.29 2.99
CA PHE A 38 3.05 15.26 2.20
C PHE A 38 2.85 15.76 0.77
N ILE A 39 1.70 15.40 0.17
CA ILE A 39 1.23 15.91 -1.12
C ILE A 39 -0.17 16.49 -0.97
N THR A 40 -0.52 17.43 -1.83
CA THR A 40 -1.85 18.07 -1.86
C THR A 40 -2.53 17.83 -3.22
N ASN A 41 -3.70 18.43 -3.43
CA ASN A 41 -4.35 18.45 -4.75
C ASN A 41 -3.94 19.67 -5.59
N ALA A 42 -3.02 20.51 -5.11
CA ALA A 42 -2.57 21.68 -5.85
C ALA A 42 -1.72 21.26 -7.05
N GLU A 43 -1.92 21.93 -8.18
CA GLU A 43 -1.10 21.75 -9.39
C GLU A 43 0.17 22.59 -9.31
N SER A 44 1.01 22.34 -8.30
CA SER A 44 2.33 22.95 -8.18
C SER A 44 3.41 22.01 -8.71
N ALA A 45 4.51 22.58 -9.23
CA ALA A 45 5.65 21.80 -9.70
C ALA A 45 6.24 20.89 -8.61
N ASP A 46 6.31 21.37 -7.37
CA ASP A 46 6.74 20.59 -6.21
C ASP A 46 5.81 19.39 -5.95
N ASN A 47 4.49 19.61 -5.97
CA ASN A 47 3.52 18.55 -5.74
C ASN A 47 3.52 17.49 -6.86
N LEU A 48 3.66 17.93 -8.11
CA LEU A 48 3.80 17.03 -9.27
C LEU A 48 5.08 16.19 -9.17
N SER A 49 6.19 16.80 -8.76
CA SER A 49 7.48 16.10 -8.57
C SER A 49 7.38 15.06 -7.46
N LYS A 50 6.80 15.41 -6.30
CA LYS A 50 6.55 14.47 -5.19
C LYS A 50 5.62 13.34 -5.61
N LEU A 51 4.56 13.62 -6.37
CA LEU A 51 3.65 12.60 -6.89
C LEU A 51 4.37 11.64 -7.84
N ALA A 52 5.16 12.15 -8.79
CA ALA A 52 5.94 11.34 -9.71
C ALA A 52 6.93 10.44 -8.95
N TRP A 53 7.55 10.98 -7.89
CA TRP A 53 8.44 10.23 -7.03
C TRP A 53 7.72 9.09 -6.29
N ILE A 54 6.56 9.36 -5.68
CA ILE A 54 5.74 8.34 -5.01
C ILE A 54 5.42 7.20 -5.98
N LYS A 55 5.00 7.51 -7.21
CA LYS A 55 4.70 6.50 -8.24
C LYS A 55 5.91 5.65 -8.56
N LYS A 56 7.07 6.29 -8.77
CA LYS A 56 8.33 5.60 -9.06
C LYS A 56 8.74 4.66 -7.93
N MET A 57 8.72 5.14 -6.69
CA MET A 57 9.09 4.34 -5.51
C MET A 57 8.11 3.20 -5.28
N THR A 58 6.81 3.45 -5.42
CA THR A 58 5.80 2.40 -5.30
C THR A 58 6.04 1.30 -6.34
N LYS A 59 6.32 1.66 -7.60
CA LYS A 59 6.61 0.66 -8.65
C LYS A 59 7.82 -0.20 -8.30
N HIS A 60 8.92 0.41 -7.84
CA HIS A 60 10.10 -0.36 -7.42
C HIS A 60 9.81 -1.28 -6.23
N ALA A 61 9.02 -0.82 -5.26
CA ALA A 61 8.59 -1.66 -4.16
C ALA A 61 7.67 -2.81 -4.61
N GLU A 62 6.72 -2.56 -5.52
CA GLU A 62 5.88 -3.60 -6.11
C GLU A 62 6.70 -4.68 -6.82
N ASP A 63 7.71 -4.27 -7.58
CA ASP A 63 8.60 -5.22 -8.26
C ASP A 63 9.40 -6.05 -7.24
N ALA A 64 9.89 -5.44 -6.16
CA ALA A 64 10.55 -6.16 -5.08
C ALA A 64 9.61 -7.13 -4.34
N PHE A 65 8.38 -6.72 -4.04
CA PHE A 65 7.38 -7.56 -3.40
C PHE A 65 6.99 -8.76 -4.27
N LYS A 66 6.91 -8.58 -5.59
CA LYS A 66 6.66 -9.71 -6.51
C LYS A 66 7.82 -10.71 -6.50
N LEU A 67 9.06 -10.24 -6.41
CA LEU A 67 10.22 -11.12 -6.30
C LEU A 67 10.22 -11.89 -4.97
N GLU A 68 9.82 -11.25 -3.87
CA GLU A 68 9.62 -11.89 -2.58
C GLU A 68 8.52 -12.96 -2.66
N ASP A 69 7.35 -12.62 -3.22
CA ASP A 69 6.23 -13.57 -3.41
C ASP A 69 6.66 -14.80 -4.25
N VAL A 70 7.49 -14.62 -5.28
CA VAL A 70 8.05 -15.72 -6.10
C VAL A 70 9.04 -16.57 -5.29
N ALA A 71 9.89 -15.95 -4.48
CA ALA A 71 10.88 -16.65 -3.67
C ALA A 71 10.23 -17.48 -2.54
N GLU A 72 9.15 -16.97 -1.96
CA GLU A 72 8.38 -17.64 -0.91
C GLU A 72 7.42 -18.71 -1.46
N GLY A 73 7.22 -18.76 -2.78
CA GLY A 73 6.39 -19.76 -3.45
C GLY A 73 4.89 -19.58 -3.26
N GLU A 74 4.43 -18.40 -2.83
CA GLU A 74 3.00 -18.12 -2.61
C GLU A 74 2.40 -17.23 -3.71
N PRO A 75 1.69 -17.80 -4.69
CA PRO A 75 0.59 -17.12 -5.34
C PRO A 75 -0.71 -17.62 -4.69
N LEU A 76 -0.99 -17.16 -3.47
CA LEU A 76 -2.27 -17.42 -2.84
C LEU A 76 -3.35 -16.66 -3.61
N GLY A 77 -4.05 -17.35 -4.52
CA GLY A 77 -5.26 -16.82 -5.16
C GLY A 77 -6.27 -16.40 -4.09
N VAL A 78 -7.07 -15.37 -4.38
CA VAL A 78 -8.03 -14.82 -3.40
C VAL A 78 -9.04 -15.88 -2.99
N SER A 79 -9.07 -16.21 -1.71
CA SER A 79 -10.06 -17.11 -1.09
C SER A 79 -10.61 -16.48 0.19
N ILE A 80 -11.78 -16.92 0.64
CA ILE A 80 -12.38 -16.43 1.90
C ILE A 80 -11.43 -16.65 3.10
N ASP A 81 -10.66 -17.74 3.06
CA ASP A 81 -9.77 -18.15 4.15
C ASP A 81 -8.51 -17.28 4.23
N ASN A 82 -7.97 -16.85 3.09
CA ASN A 82 -6.74 -16.04 3.03
C ASN A 82 -6.99 -14.55 2.81
N PHE A 83 -8.20 -14.12 2.44
CA PHE A 83 -8.46 -12.74 2.03
C PHE A 83 -8.12 -11.73 3.13
N LYS A 84 -8.39 -12.08 4.40
CA LYS A 84 -7.98 -11.22 5.52
C LYS A 84 -6.48 -10.98 5.55
N GLN A 85 -5.68 -12.04 5.36
CA GLN A 85 -4.22 -11.93 5.30
C GLN A 85 -3.76 -11.12 4.08
N LEU A 86 -4.45 -11.24 2.94
CA LEU A 86 -4.16 -10.43 1.74
C LEU A 86 -4.41 -8.93 1.98
N VAL A 87 -5.50 -8.58 2.67
CA VAL A 87 -5.79 -7.19 3.05
C VAL A 87 -4.71 -6.66 4.00
N GLU A 88 -4.38 -7.42 5.06
CA GLU A 88 -3.34 -7.04 6.03
C GLU A 88 -1.96 -6.92 5.38
N ARG A 89 -1.60 -7.86 4.47
CA ARG A 89 -0.36 -7.82 3.68
C ARG A 89 -0.30 -6.55 2.83
N ARG A 90 -1.41 -6.18 2.17
CA ARG A 90 -1.45 -4.94 1.39
C ARG A 90 -1.28 -3.71 2.28
N ASP A 91 -1.98 -3.64 3.41
CA ASP A 91 -1.84 -2.51 4.35
C ASP A 91 -0.41 -2.38 4.89
N LYS A 92 0.27 -3.50 5.14
CA LYS A 92 1.69 -3.53 5.48
C LYS A 92 2.55 -2.99 4.35
N ARG A 93 2.39 -3.50 3.11
CA ARG A 93 3.12 -3.01 1.92
C ARG A 93 2.95 -1.51 1.70
N VAL A 94 1.76 -0.96 1.92
CA VAL A 94 1.53 0.49 1.86
C VAL A 94 2.39 1.22 2.92
N SER A 95 2.43 0.68 4.13
CA SER A 95 3.19 1.27 5.25
C SER A 95 4.70 1.20 4.99
N ASP A 96 5.20 0.07 4.49
CA ASP A 96 6.61 -0.11 4.12
C ASP A 96 7.04 0.91 3.05
N VAL A 97 6.20 1.16 2.03
CA VAL A 97 6.48 2.19 1.01
C VAL A 97 6.52 3.59 1.61
N LEU A 98 5.60 3.91 2.54
CA LEU A 98 5.60 5.22 3.21
C LEU A 98 6.82 5.40 4.12
N GLU A 99 7.27 4.35 4.79
CA GLU A 99 8.48 4.36 5.61
C GLU A 99 9.74 4.59 4.76
N LEU A 100 9.83 3.93 3.60
CA LEU A 100 10.91 4.16 2.62
C LEU A 100 10.92 5.61 2.15
N LEU A 101 9.75 6.19 1.86
CA LEU A 101 9.63 7.60 1.48
C LEU A 101 10.06 8.54 2.60
N ALA A 102 9.63 8.27 3.85
CA ALA A 102 10.00 9.06 5.01
C ALA A 102 11.51 9.02 5.28
N LYS A 103 12.10 7.83 5.21
CA LYS A 103 13.55 7.64 5.39
C LYS A 103 14.35 8.42 4.35
N TYR A 104 13.94 8.39 3.08
CA TYR A 104 14.58 9.17 2.03
C TYR A 104 14.58 10.68 2.34
N ILE A 105 13.47 11.21 2.87
CA ILE A 105 13.39 12.63 3.26
C ILE A 105 14.34 12.95 4.42
N LEU A 106 14.43 12.06 5.41
CA LEU A 106 15.34 12.21 6.55
C LEU A 106 16.81 12.15 6.11
N ASP A 107 17.16 11.18 5.25
CA ASP A 107 18.53 10.99 4.73
C ASP A 107 18.95 12.16 3.82
N ALA A 108 18.01 12.76 3.09
CA ALA A 108 18.25 13.96 2.27
C ALA A 108 18.27 15.26 3.10
N SER A 109 17.83 15.22 4.35
CA SER A 109 17.88 16.39 5.23
C SER A 109 19.34 16.64 5.62
N PRO A 110 19.87 17.86 5.46
CA PRO A 110 21.19 18.17 5.98
C PRO A 110 21.18 17.88 7.48
N ALA A 111 22.17 17.12 7.95
CA ALA A 111 22.37 16.94 9.38
C ALA A 111 22.56 18.33 9.98
N TYR A 112 21.53 18.89 10.61
CA TYR A 112 21.68 20.10 11.39
C TYR A 112 22.72 19.78 12.45
N LYS A 113 23.93 20.35 12.27
CA LYS A 113 24.99 20.28 13.28
C LYS A 113 24.42 20.94 14.54
N ASN A 114 24.18 20.13 15.57
CA ASN A 114 24.17 20.63 16.94
C ASN A 114 25.60 21.00 17.34
#